data_AF-A0A7X8WM93-F1
#
_entry.id   AF-A0A7X8WM93-F1
#
_cell.length_a   1.000
_cell.length_b   1.000
_cell.length_c   1.000
_cell.angle_alpha   90.00
_cell.angle_beta   90.00
_cell.angle_gamma   90.00
#
_symmetry.space_group_name_H-M   'P 1'
#
loop_
_entity.id
_entity.type
_entity.pdbx_description
1 polymer ?
#
loop_
_entity_poly.entity_id
_entity_poly.type
_entity_poly.pdbx_seq_one_letter_code
_entity_poly.pdbx_strand_id
1 'polypeptide(L)'
;KVDEKIKPSTKKEPKQTESFPSLPTPQKAFEKPEDSKGIAWSKFGWTGHDIVRVITGGEESSNEFLVEGIVINMDAFVLKNFISKNRINSEKNIKLITDNYFVSIYLHSLFLFSILQKMRKDEESLSEVDIEDFISKMIKPYANFLLYENYHINKMMFDE
;
A
#
# COMPACT_ATOMS: atom_id res chain seq x y z
N LYS A 1 41.75 -46.91 21.17
CA LYS A 1 41.80 -46.11 22.42
C LYS A 1 41.94 -44.65 21.98
N VAL A 2 40.83 -43.93 21.80
CA VAL A 2 40.06 -43.16 22.81
C VAL A 2 40.62 -41.73 22.95
N ASP A 3 39.89 -40.82 22.30
CA ASP A 3 39.46 -39.47 22.72
C ASP A 3 40.45 -38.37 23.14
N GLU A 4 40.49 -37.28 22.34
CA GLU A 4 40.69 -35.92 22.84
C GLU A 4 39.65 -34.92 22.26
N LYS A 5 38.55 -34.82 23.02
CA LYS A 5 37.69 -33.65 23.32
C LYS A 5 37.36 -32.65 22.21
N ILE A 6 36.18 -32.84 21.62
CA ILE A 6 35.38 -31.79 20.98
C ILE A 6 34.89 -30.82 22.07
N LYS A 7 35.32 -29.55 22.02
CA LYS A 7 34.76 -28.48 22.86
C LYS A 7 33.27 -28.32 22.57
N PRO A 8 32.38 -28.21 23.58
CA PRO A 8 30.96 -27.99 23.34
C PRO A 8 30.76 -26.65 22.62
N SER A 9 30.01 -26.65 21.52
CA SER A 9 29.66 -25.41 20.83
C SER A 9 28.86 -24.54 21.77
N THR A 10 29.37 -23.35 22.08
CA THR A 10 28.59 -22.29 22.72
C THR A 10 27.33 -22.09 21.90
N LYS A 11 26.17 -22.35 22.51
CA LYS A 11 24.87 -21.98 21.96
C LYS A 11 24.94 -20.48 21.67
N LYS A 12 24.98 -20.12 20.38
CA LYS A 12 24.68 -18.75 19.98
C LYS A 12 23.26 -18.51 20.46
N GLU A 13 23.08 -17.53 21.34
CA GLU A 13 21.75 -17.00 21.65
C GLU A 13 21.01 -16.77 20.33
N PRO A 14 19.73 -17.16 20.21
CA PRO A 14 18.97 -16.82 19.02
C PRO A 14 19.01 -15.30 18.92
N LYS A 15 19.70 -14.79 17.90
CA LYS A 15 19.49 -13.40 17.48
C LYS A 15 17.99 -13.25 17.37
N GLN A 16 17.43 -12.30 18.11
CA GLN A 16 16.05 -11.89 17.91
C GLN A 16 15.91 -11.66 16.42
N THR A 17 15.23 -12.57 15.74
CA THR A 17 14.74 -12.31 14.40
C THR A 17 13.81 -11.13 14.61
N GLU A 18 14.22 -9.94 14.18
CA GLU A 18 13.31 -8.81 14.04
C GLU A 18 12.07 -9.36 13.35
N SER A 19 10.98 -9.56 14.10
CA SER A 19 9.74 -10.00 13.51
C SER A 19 9.29 -8.82 12.67
N PHE A 20 9.32 -8.96 11.34
CA PHE A 20 8.74 -7.96 10.47
C PHE A 20 7.32 -7.68 10.98
N PRO A 21 6.97 -6.41 11.26
CA PRO A 21 5.61 -6.08 11.64
C PRO A 21 4.66 -6.63 10.58
N SER A 22 3.50 -7.12 11.00
CA SER A 22 2.48 -7.60 10.07
C SER A 22 2.16 -6.50 9.07
N LEU A 23 2.27 -6.81 7.77
CA LEU A 23 1.99 -5.84 6.72
C LEU A 23 0.52 -5.38 6.81
N PRO A 24 0.24 -4.08 6.57
CA PRO A 24 -1.11 -3.56 6.48
C PRO A 24 -2.01 -4.39 5.58
N THR A 25 -3.25 -4.63 6.00
CA THR A 25 -4.19 -5.41 5.18
C THR A 25 -4.62 -4.59 3.96
N PRO A 26 -4.38 -5.05 2.72
CA PRO A 26 -4.83 -4.34 1.54
C PRO A 26 -6.33 -4.59 1.31
N GLN A 27 -7.11 -3.53 1.10
CA GLN A 27 -8.56 -3.59 0.96
C GLN A 27 -9.02 -2.85 -0.30
N LYS A 28 -9.97 -3.45 -1.02
CA LYS A 28 -10.59 -2.84 -2.21
C LYS A 28 -11.89 -2.17 -1.82
N ALA A 29 -12.11 -0.96 -2.30
CA ALA A 29 -13.34 -0.20 -2.09
C ALA A 29 -13.98 0.19 -3.42
N PHE A 30 -15.31 0.17 -3.43
CA PHE A 30 -16.15 0.33 -4.61
C PHE A 30 -17.31 1.27 -4.32
N GLU A 31 -17.83 1.91 -5.36
CA GLU A 31 -19.02 2.77 -5.24
C GLU A 31 -20.23 1.94 -4.83
N LYS A 32 -20.42 0.79 -5.50
CA LYS A 32 -21.50 -0.17 -5.27
C LYS A 32 -20.92 -1.58 -5.28
N PRO A 33 -20.47 -2.12 -4.13
CA PRO A 33 -19.90 -3.46 -4.09
C PRO A 33 -20.97 -4.53 -4.37
N GLU A 34 -20.68 -5.47 -5.27
CA GLU A 34 -21.66 -6.48 -5.73
C GLU A 34 -21.73 -7.71 -4.80
N ASP A 35 -20.63 -8.14 -4.16
CA ASP A 35 -20.52 -9.50 -3.60
C ASP A 35 -19.84 -9.60 -2.22
N SER A 36 -20.11 -8.70 -1.27
CA SER A 36 -19.47 -8.67 0.07
C SER A 36 -17.91 -8.60 0.10
N LYS A 37 -17.27 -8.66 -1.08
CA LYS A 37 -15.84 -8.52 -1.32
C LYS A 37 -15.54 -7.08 -1.68
N GLY A 38 -15.40 -6.25 -0.65
CA GLY A 38 -14.99 -4.87 -0.79
C GLY A 38 -15.81 -3.93 0.06
N ILE A 39 -15.26 -2.74 0.27
CA ILE A 39 -15.83 -1.74 1.17
C ILE A 39 -16.59 -0.70 0.35
N ALA A 40 -17.82 -0.38 0.75
CA ALA A 40 -18.59 0.68 0.13
C ALA A 40 -17.98 2.06 0.41
N TRP A 41 -17.94 2.93 -0.60
CA TRP A 41 -17.48 4.33 -0.47
C TRP A 41 -18.21 5.11 0.63
N SER A 42 -19.47 4.78 0.91
CA SER A 42 -20.29 5.42 1.95
C SER A 42 -19.66 5.37 3.33
N LYS A 43 -18.84 4.35 3.64
CA LYS A 43 -18.08 4.26 4.90
C LYS A 43 -17.07 5.40 5.07
N PHE A 44 -16.59 5.97 3.96
CA PHE A 44 -15.50 6.93 3.94
C PHE A 44 -15.89 8.33 3.47
N GLY A 45 -17.14 8.51 3.01
CA GLY A 45 -17.58 9.75 2.36
C GLY A 45 -16.87 10.01 1.03
N TRP A 46 -16.47 8.95 0.32
CA TRP A 46 -15.68 9.04 -0.89
C TRP A 46 -16.49 9.40 -2.14
N THR A 47 -15.75 9.96 -3.09
CA THR A 47 -16.15 10.24 -4.47
C THR A 47 -15.20 9.53 -5.44
N GLY A 48 -15.50 9.59 -6.75
CA GLY A 48 -14.59 9.07 -7.77
C GLY A 48 -13.22 9.76 -7.83
N HIS A 49 -13.02 10.90 -7.13
CA HIS A 49 -11.72 11.56 -7.08
C HIS A 49 -10.82 11.06 -5.96
N ASP A 50 -11.35 10.27 -5.03
CA ASP A 50 -10.58 9.73 -3.92
C ASP A 50 -9.86 8.45 -4.37
N ILE A 51 -8.62 8.26 -3.90
CA ILE A 51 -7.74 7.19 -4.40
C ILE A 51 -7.45 6.16 -3.31
N VAL A 52 -7.05 6.62 -2.14
CA VAL A 52 -6.59 5.76 -1.05
C VAL A 52 -6.92 6.39 0.30
N ARG A 53 -7.16 5.53 1.29
CA ARG A 53 -7.17 5.88 2.72
C ARG A 53 -6.36 4.84 3.47
N VAL A 54 -5.53 5.33 4.38
CA VAL A 54 -4.82 4.50 5.33
C VAL A 54 -5.68 4.40 6.57
N ILE A 55 -5.82 3.21 7.13
CA ILE A 55 -6.53 2.97 8.39
C ILE A 55 -5.46 2.77 9.45
N THR A 56 -5.39 3.73 10.36
CA THR A 56 -4.48 3.67 11.50
C THR A 56 -5.20 3.05 12.71
N GLY A 57 -4.43 2.34 13.53
CA GLY A 57 -4.84 1.78 14.81
C GLY A 57 -3.75 2.00 15.85
N GLY A 58 -4.13 1.94 17.13
CA GLY A 58 -3.23 2.18 18.26
C GLY A 58 -3.86 3.09 19.32
N GLU A 59 -3.26 3.12 20.52
CA GLU A 59 -3.61 4.07 21.56
C GLU A 59 -2.92 5.41 21.30
N GLU A 60 -3.66 6.52 21.36
CA GLU A 60 -3.15 7.89 21.13
C GLU A 60 -1.93 8.24 22.02
N SER A 61 -1.74 7.53 23.13
CA SER A 61 -0.67 7.73 24.11
C SER A 61 0.69 7.14 23.73
N SER A 62 0.73 6.20 22.79
CA SER A 62 1.99 5.70 22.23
C SER A 62 2.15 6.35 20.86
N ASN A 63 3.19 7.15 20.64
CA ASN A 63 3.57 7.68 19.32
C ASN A 63 3.89 6.60 18.26
N GLU A 64 3.42 5.36 18.46
CA GLU A 64 3.51 4.20 17.57
C GLU A 64 2.16 3.98 16.88
N PHE A 65 1.88 4.77 15.84
CA PHE A 65 0.74 4.50 14.95
C PHE A 65 0.97 3.18 14.21
N LEU A 66 0.11 2.19 14.42
CA LEU A 66 0.10 0.98 13.60
C LEU A 66 -0.83 1.22 12.39
N VAL A 67 -0.40 0.81 11.20
CA VAL A 67 -1.33 0.79 10.06
C VAL A 67 -1.96 -0.59 10.00
N GLU A 68 -3.26 -0.62 10.24
CA GLU A 68 -4.06 -1.85 10.20
C GLU A 68 -4.44 -2.20 8.75
N GLY A 69 -4.69 -1.18 7.93
CA GLY A 69 -5.13 -1.40 6.55
C GLY A 69 -4.88 -0.24 5.61
N ILE A 70 -4.84 -0.56 4.32
CA ILE A 70 -4.78 0.42 3.23
C ILE A 70 -5.93 0.12 2.29
N VAL A 71 -6.87 1.05 2.19
CA VAL A 71 -8.08 0.94 1.39
C VAL A 71 -7.90 1.70 0.09
N ILE A 72 -8.13 1.04 -1.04
CA ILE A 72 -7.90 1.60 -2.38
C ILE A 72 -9.21 1.66 -3.15
N ASN A 73 -9.47 2.81 -3.75
CA ASN A 73 -10.65 3.04 -4.56
C ASN A 73 -10.51 2.39 -5.95
N MET A 74 -11.16 1.25 -6.14
CA MET A 74 -11.16 0.53 -7.42
C MET A 74 -12.06 1.15 -8.49
N ASP A 75 -12.89 2.12 -8.10
CA ASP A 75 -13.81 2.84 -8.98
C ASP A 75 -13.35 4.28 -9.27
N ALA A 76 -12.11 4.62 -8.92
CA ALA A 76 -11.55 5.95 -9.08
C ALA A 76 -11.58 6.43 -10.54
N PHE A 77 -11.91 7.71 -10.73
CA PHE A 77 -11.94 8.35 -12.04
C PHE A 77 -10.59 8.28 -12.75
N VAL A 78 -9.46 8.33 -12.01
CA VAL A 78 -8.14 8.21 -12.62
C VAL A 78 -7.97 6.88 -13.36
N LEU A 79 -8.40 5.76 -12.76
CA LEU A 79 -8.32 4.44 -13.35
C LEU A 79 -9.28 4.32 -14.55
N LYS A 80 -10.54 4.71 -14.35
CA LYS A 80 -11.58 4.66 -15.40
C LYS A 80 -11.19 5.52 -16.62
N ASN A 81 -10.70 6.73 -16.37
CA ASN A 81 -10.24 7.66 -17.40
C ASN A 81 -9.01 7.12 -18.13
N PHE A 82 -8.07 6.50 -17.41
CA PHE A 82 -6.89 5.88 -18.01
C PHE A 82 -7.27 4.74 -18.97
N ILE A 83 -8.15 3.83 -18.54
CA ILE A 83 -8.65 2.72 -19.37
C ILE A 83 -9.34 3.25 -20.63
N SER A 84 -10.22 4.24 -20.46
CA SER A 84 -10.97 4.84 -21.57
C SER A 84 -10.08 5.57 -22.56
N LYS A 85 -9.19 6.45 -22.09
CA LYS A 85 -8.29 7.24 -22.95
C LYS A 85 -7.33 6.39 -23.78
N ASN A 86 -6.83 5.30 -23.20
CA ASN A 86 -5.92 4.39 -23.89
C ASN A 86 -6.63 3.30 -24.69
N ARG A 87 -7.98 3.32 -24.77
CA ARG A 87 -8.80 2.38 -25.54
C ARG A 87 -8.48 0.91 -25.21
N ILE A 88 -8.36 0.62 -23.91
CA ILE A 88 -8.12 -0.75 -23.45
C ILE A 88 -9.46 -1.47 -23.36
N ASN A 89 -9.69 -2.40 -24.30
CA ASN A 89 -11.00 -3.02 -24.49
C ASN A 89 -11.01 -4.51 -24.12
N SER A 90 -9.84 -5.14 -24.06
CA SER A 90 -9.71 -6.56 -23.72
C SER A 90 -9.87 -6.75 -22.22
N GLU A 91 -10.76 -7.66 -21.79
CA GLU A 91 -10.96 -8.02 -20.39
C GLU A 91 -9.65 -8.39 -19.69
N LYS A 92 -8.76 -9.13 -20.38
CA LYS A 92 -7.44 -9.50 -19.86
C LYS A 92 -6.60 -8.26 -19.53
N ASN A 93 -6.58 -7.27 -20.42
CA ASN A 93 -5.78 -6.06 -20.23
C ASN A 93 -6.41 -5.11 -19.20
N ILE A 94 -7.74 -5.01 -19.17
CA ILE A 94 -8.47 -4.26 -18.14
C ILE A 94 -8.14 -4.84 -16.76
N LYS A 95 -8.18 -6.17 -16.61
CA LYS A 95 -7.84 -6.85 -15.36
C LYS A 95 -6.39 -6.59 -14.96
N LEU A 96 -5.44 -6.75 -15.88
CA LEU A 96 -4.02 -6.51 -15.61
C LEU A 96 -3.77 -5.08 -15.11
N ILE A 97 -4.34 -4.07 -15.79
CA ILE A 97 -4.16 -2.66 -15.42
C ILE A 97 -4.83 -2.35 -14.07
N THR A 98 -6.00 -2.93 -13.81
CA THR A 98 -6.71 -2.78 -12.54
C THR A 98 -5.95 -3.41 -11.37
N ASP A 99 -5.35 -4.58 -11.59
CA ASP A 99 -4.52 -5.25 -10.59
C ASP A 99 -3.20 -4.47 -10.34
N ASN A 100 -2.56 -3.98 -11.40
CA ASN A 100 -1.36 -3.14 -11.28
C ASN A 100 -1.65 -1.82 -10.57
N TYR A 101 -2.79 -1.18 -10.86
CA TYR A 101 -3.26 0.00 -10.13
C TYR A 101 -3.37 -0.28 -8.65
N PHE A 102 -4.05 -1.37 -8.28
CA PHE A 102 -4.22 -1.76 -6.88
C PHE A 102 -2.88 -1.98 -6.19
N VAL A 103 -1.99 -2.78 -6.79
CA VAL A 103 -0.67 -3.09 -6.21
C VAL A 103 0.20 -1.83 -6.10
N SER A 104 0.22 -1.01 -7.15
CA SER A 104 1.05 0.20 -7.18
C SER A 104 0.59 1.21 -6.13
N ILE A 105 -0.71 1.51 -6.05
CA ILE A 105 -1.23 2.43 -5.03
C ILE A 105 -0.98 1.88 -3.62
N TYR A 106 -1.16 0.57 -3.40
CA TYR A 106 -0.87 -0.06 -2.12
C TYR A 106 0.59 0.13 -1.70
N LEU A 107 1.54 -0.26 -2.55
CA LEU A 107 2.97 -0.20 -2.24
C LEU A 107 3.44 1.24 -2.03
N HIS A 108 3.03 2.18 -2.89
CA HIS A 108 3.42 3.57 -2.74
C HIS A 108 2.83 4.21 -1.47
N SER A 109 1.60 3.84 -1.09
CA SER A 109 1.00 4.31 0.17
C SER A 109 1.73 3.73 1.38
N LEU A 110 2.11 2.45 1.32
CA LEU A 110 2.90 1.79 2.36
C LEU A 110 4.29 2.42 2.52
N PHE A 111 4.95 2.77 1.41
CA PHE A 111 6.24 3.47 1.44
C PHE A 111 6.11 4.89 2.01
N LEU A 112 5.12 5.66 1.58
CA LEU A 112 4.88 7.02 2.12
C LEU A 112 4.61 6.98 3.62
N PHE A 113 3.80 6.02 4.07
CA PHE A 113 3.57 5.79 5.49
C PHE A 113 4.88 5.51 6.24
N SER A 114 5.69 4.58 5.75
CA SER A 114 6.95 4.20 6.38
C SER A 114 7.94 5.38 6.47
N ILE A 115 8.00 6.20 5.41
CA ILE A 115 8.83 7.42 5.38
C ILE A 115 8.32 8.43 6.40
N LEU A 116 7.01 8.70 6.43
CA LEU A 116 6.43 9.67 7.36
C LEU A 116 6.59 9.23 8.82
N GLN A 117 6.40 7.94 9.11
CA GLN A 117 6.66 7.39 10.43
C GLN A 117 8.11 7.59 10.86
N LYS A 118 9.06 7.35 9.96
CA LYS A 118 10.48 7.58 10.24
C LYS A 118 10.76 9.06 10.50
N MET A 119 10.24 9.95 9.67
CA MET A 119 10.42 11.40 9.84
C MET A 119 9.85 11.90 11.16
N ARG A 120 8.72 11.39 11.64
CA ARG A 120 8.15 11.75 12.95
C ARG A 120 9.00 11.31 14.15
N LYS A 121 9.73 10.20 14.01
CA LYS A 121 10.67 9.76 15.05
C LYS A 121 11.87 10.70 15.15
N ASP A 122 12.27 11.27 14.02
CA ASP A 122 13.40 12.20 13.94
C ASP A 122 13.00 13.65 14.26
N GLU A 123 11.73 14.03 14.01
CA GLU A 123 11.22 15.40 14.15
C GLU A 123 9.81 15.44 14.79
N GLU A 124 9.74 15.86 16.06
CA GLU A 124 8.51 15.91 16.85
C GLU A 124 7.46 16.88 16.29
N SER A 125 7.87 17.91 15.55
CA SER A 125 6.97 18.87 14.88
C SER A 125 6.02 18.19 13.88
N LEU A 126 6.40 17.04 13.34
CA LEU A 126 5.63 16.28 12.35
C LEU A 126 4.58 15.36 13.01
N SER A 127 4.55 15.26 14.33
CA SER A 127 3.59 14.44 15.07
C SER A 127 2.14 14.88 14.83
N GLU A 128 1.90 16.18 14.66
CA GLU A 128 0.59 16.78 14.42
C GLU A 128 0.04 16.55 13.00
N VAL A 129 0.88 16.08 12.07
CA VAL A 129 0.42 15.82 10.71
C VAL A 129 -0.61 14.67 10.75
N ASP A 130 -1.71 14.80 10.01
CA ASP A 130 -2.63 13.69 9.82
C ASP A 130 -2.05 12.74 8.75
N ILE A 131 -1.72 11.51 9.15
CA ILE A 131 -1.14 10.48 8.27
C ILE A 131 -2.09 10.14 7.12
N GLU A 132 -3.38 10.00 7.43
CA GLU A 132 -4.38 9.55 6.47
C GLU A 132 -4.58 10.61 5.39
N ASP A 133 -4.74 11.87 5.82
CA ASP A 133 -4.90 13.02 4.93
C ASP A 133 -3.63 13.29 4.11
N PHE A 134 -2.44 13.22 4.71
CA PHE A 134 -1.17 13.40 4.01
C PHE A 134 -1.02 12.39 2.88
N ILE A 135 -1.16 11.09 3.17
CA ILE A 135 -0.97 10.04 2.16
C ILE A 135 -2.02 10.16 1.05
N SER A 136 -3.28 10.42 1.41
CA SER A 136 -4.35 10.60 0.42
C SER A 136 -4.07 11.77 -0.52
N LYS A 137 -3.66 12.92 0.03
CA LYS A 137 -3.30 14.12 -0.75
C LYS A 137 -2.06 13.93 -1.62
N MET A 138 -1.05 13.21 -1.12
CA MET A 138 0.19 12.95 -1.87
C MET A 138 -0.03 11.97 -3.03
N ILE A 139 -0.81 10.91 -2.82
CA ILE A 139 -1.07 9.90 -3.85
C ILE A 139 -1.98 10.44 -4.96
N LYS A 140 -2.98 11.27 -4.63
CA LYS A 140 -3.99 11.75 -5.59
C LYS A 140 -3.43 12.37 -6.90
N PRO A 141 -2.49 13.33 -6.88
CA PRO A 141 -1.91 13.88 -8.11
C PRO A 141 -0.98 12.90 -8.83
N TYR A 142 -0.40 11.94 -8.09
CA TYR A 142 0.63 11.03 -8.59
C TYR A 142 0.07 9.70 -9.12
N ALA A 143 -1.17 9.34 -8.79
CA ALA A 143 -1.81 8.09 -9.19
C ALA A 143 -1.89 7.92 -10.72
N ASN A 144 -2.09 9.02 -11.46
CA ASN A 144 -2.11 8.97 -12.92
C ASN A 144 -0.72 8.63 -13.48
N PHE A 145 0.34 9.25 -12.94
CA PHE A 145 1.71 8.94 -13.34
C PHE A 145 2.03 7.46 -13.10
N LEU A 146 1.66 6.91 -11.94
CA LEU A 146 1.86 5.49 -11.63
C LEU A 146 1.18 4.56 -12.65
N LEU A 147 -0.04 4.89 -13.07
CA LEU A 147 -0.75 4.13 -14.11
C LEU A 147 -0.01 4.18 -15.44
N TYR A 148 0.45 5.37 -15.85
CA TYR A 148 1.21 5.56 -17.09
C TYR A 148 2.52 4.78 -17.08
N GLU A 149 3.34 4.91 -16.02
CA GLU A 149 4.61 4.18 -15.89
C GLU A 149 4.40 2.68 -15.98
N ASN A 150 3.49 2.12 -15.17
CA ASN A 150 3.23 0.68 -15.17
C ASN A 150 2.75 0.19 -16.53
N TYR A 151 1.89 0.95 -17.21
CA TYR A 151 1.39 0.55 -18.53
C TYR A 151 2.50 0.56 -19.58
N HIS A 152 3.31 1.62 -19.64
CA HIS A 152 4.36 1.75 -20.65
C HIS A 152 5.52 0.78 -20.42
N ILE A 153 5.93 0.53 -19.18
CA ILE A 153 6.95 -0.48 -18.86
C ILE A 153 6.51 -1.86 -19.35
N ASN A 154 5.26 -2.25 -19.07
CA ASN A 154 4.74 -3.54 -19.54
C ASN A 154 4.70 -3.59 -21.07
N LYS A 155 4.29 -2.50 -21.73
CA LYS A 155 4.28 -2.45 -23.19
C LYS A 155 5.68 -2.62 -23.79
N MET A 156 6.68 -1.93 -23.23
CA MET A 156 8.07 -2.03 -23.69
C MET A 156 8.67 -3.42 -23.45
N MET A 157 8.34 -4.08 -22.33
CA MET A 157 8.92 -5.39 -21.98
C MET A 157 8.31 -6.58 -22.74
N PHE A 158 7.07 -6.47 -23.22
CA PHE A 158 6.32 -7.62 -23.74
C PHE A 158 5.80 -7.45 -25.18
N ASP A 159 5.89 -6.25 -25.77
CA ASP A 159 5.56 -6.02 -27.18
C ASP A 159 6.82 -5.92 -28.09
N GLU A 160 8.02 -6.19 -27.56
CA GLU A 160 9.24 -6.55 -28.34
C GLU A 160 9.33 -8.06 -28.57
#